data_AF-A0A8S9PD16-F1
#
_entry.id   AF-A0A8S9PD16-F1
#
_cell.length_a   1.000
_cell.length_b   1.000
_cell.length_c   1.000
_cell.angle_alpha   90.00
_cell.angle_beta   90.00
_cell.angle_gamma   90.00
#
_symmetry.space_group_name_H-M   'P 1'
#
loop_
_entity.id
_entity.type
_entity.pdbx_description
1 polymer ?
#
loop_
_entity_poly.entity_id
_entity_poly.type
_entity_poly.pdbx_seq_one_letter_code
_entity_poly.pdbx_strand_id
1 'polypeptide(L)'
;MLGFCLETEEKGAQPNSILGEAHYLNKDDLDISSRDYKGSPSNLVTGMRDRPPMSYSLRMESFNTLLQSNETERYESRPFPVGGYNWSLIVYPNGNRQDSGSGFISLYVAVDNSTLVSSHQEVFADLRFYVFKRTERNFFTVQDTDVWRYNIFKTMWGFPRVLPLDTFRNPSNGYLFNGDNCEFGVDVTVHSPFESSELFTVSRNFPNPRFTWTIQRFSTLVGDTHLSNTFSVGGRNWNIQVNPRGRSTGAGRAMSMYLILNANEKVRPNEKIYVRARLRVINQRIFSLLWTTIERPIDHWFTTPGLGWGYDEFISLDDLRDFWKGYVMGDVLIVEVEMEAISSTNYFPS
;
A
#
# COMPACT_ATOMS: atom_id res chain seq x y z
N MET A 1 72.19 23.89 53.30
CA MET A 1 72.28 25.08 52.44
C MET A 1 71.95 24.61 51.03
N LEU A 2 70.76 25.02 50.54
CA LEU A 2 70.35 25.25 49.12
C LEU A 2 70.51 24.08 48.11
N GLY A 3 69.59 23.78 47.21
CA GLY A 3 68.35 24.40 46.75
C GLY A 3 67.61 23.37 45.87
N PHE A 4 66.28 23.31 45.90
CA PHE A 4 65.40 24.00 44.95
C PHE A 4 65.66 23.66 43.47
N CYS A 5 64.75 22.91 42.87
CA CYS A 5 64.00 23.39 41.71
C CYS A 5 62.58 22.80 41.75
N LEU A 6 61.63 23.71 41.98
CA LEU A 6 60.21 23.62 41.64
C LEU A 6 60.06 23.83 40.12
N GLU A 7 59.01 23.23 39.54
CA GLU A 7 57.92 23.90 38.80
C GLU A 7 57.14 22.85 37.99
N THR A 8 55.92 22.47 38.43
CA THR A 8 54.56 22.98 38.08
C THR A 8 54.04 22.36 36.77
N GLU A 9 52.78 21.96 36.56
CA GLU A 9 51.46 22.15 37.18
C GLU A 9 50.57 20.98 36.67
N GLU A 10 49.77 20.31 37.52
CA GLU A 10 48.29 20.41 37.64
C GLU A 10 47.49 20.17 36.33
N LYS A 11 46.39 19.42 36.26
CA LYS A 11 45.37 18.99 37.25
C LYS A 11 44.51 17.90 36.59
N GLY A 12 44.10 16.90 37.37
CA GLY A 12 43.05 15.93 36.99
C GLY A 12 42.28 15.51 38.23
N ALA A 13 41.23 16.25 38.56
CA ALA A 13 40.41 16.11 39.75
C ALA A 13 39.45 14.91 39.66
N GLN A 14 39.16 14.32 40.84
CA GLN A 14 38.24 13.20 41.04
C GLN A 14 36.79 13.51 40.63
N PRO A 15 35.99 12.51 40.19
CA PRO A 15 34.57 12.71 39.92
C PRO A 15 33.74 12.68 41.21
N ASN A 16 33.02 13.78 41.45
CA ASN A 16 31.97 13.91 42.46
C ASN A 16 30.80 12.96 42.17
N SER A 17 30.37 12.23 43.20
CA SER A 17 29.10 11.52 43.24
C SER A 17 27.95 12.51 43.46
N ILE A 18 27.19 12.82 42.42
CA ILE A 18 25.83 13.37 42.53
C ILE A 18 24.93 12.44 41.73
N LEU A 19 24.47 11.37 42.40
CA LEU A 19 23.33 10.60 41.92
C LEU A 19 22.09 11.42 42.29
N GLY A 20 21.65 12.28 41.36
CA GLY A 20 20.37 12.96 41.50
C GLY A 20 19.25 11.94 41.46
N GLU A 21 18.45 11.89 42.52
CA GLU A 21 17.19 11.15 42.55
C GLU A 21 16.34 11.58 41.34
N ALA A 22 16.08 10.64 40.44
CA ALA A 22 15.09 10.83 39.39
C ALA A 22 13.72 10.92 40.07
N HIS A 23 13.24 12.14 40.27
CA HIS A 23 11.84 12.39 40.58
C HIS A 23 11.00 11.86 39.42
N TYR A 24 10.41 10.69 39.61
CA TYR A 24 9.36 10.17 38.73
C TYR A 24 8.21 11.19 38.74
N LEU A 25 7.98 11.85 37.61
CA LEU A 25 6.76 12.62 37.36
C LEU A 25 5.56 11.70 37.58
N ASN A 26 4.56 12.20 38.30
CA ASN A 26 3.42 11.42 38.73
C ASN A 26 2.62 10.96 37.50
N LYS A 27 2.05 9.76 37.52
CA LYS A 27 1.34 9.17 36.37
C LYS A 27 0.15 10.04 35.90
N ASP A 28 -0.41 10.81 36.83
CA ASP A 28 -1.51 11.74 36.60
C ASP A 28 -1.10 13.00 35.82
N ASP A 29 0.18 13.39 35.84
CA ASP A 29 0.66 14.61 35.17
C ASP A 29 0.87 14.45 33.65
N LEU A 30 0.84 13.21 33.14
CA LEU A 30 1.08 12.90 31.71
C LEU A 30 -0.22 12.83 30.89
N ASP A 31 -1.38 12.80 31.54
CA ASP A 31 -2.70 12.68 30.90
C ASP A 31 -3.38 14.02 30.59
N ILE A 32 -2.76 15.15 30.96
CA ILE A 32 -3.40 16.48 31.18
C ILE A 32 -4.16 17.08 29.97
N SER A 33 -3.83 16.76 28.72
CA SER A 33 -4.62 17.25 27.57
C SER A 33 -4.53 16.34 26.37
N SER A 34 -5.67 16.05 25.75
CA SER A 34 -5.78 15.26 24.51
C SER A 34 -5.71 16.11 23.24
N ARG A 35 -5.59 17.45 23.35
CA ARG A 35 -5.64 18.35 22.17
C ARG A 35 -4.44 19.28 22.02
N ASP A 36 -3.65 19.51 23.07
CA ASP A 36 -2.55 20.50 23.04
C ASP A 36 -1.28 20.03 22.30
N TYR A 37 -1.26 18.81 21.76
CA TYR A 37 -0.15 18.24 21.00
C TYR A 37 -0.37 18.20 19.47
N LYS A 38 -1.39 18.90 18.95
CA LYS A 38 -1.70 18.89 17.51
C LYS A 38 -0.92 19.96 16.75
N GLY A 39 0.05 19.52 15.93
CA GLY A 39 0.76 20.37 14.97
C GLY A 39 -0.01 20.69 13.69
N SER A 40 -1.29 20.28 13.56
CA SER A 40 -2.12 20.51 12.38
C SER A 40 -3.61 20.68 12.75
N PRO A 41 -4.39 21.47 11.98
CA PRO A 41 -5.80 21.70 12.24
C PRO A 41 -6.65 20.47 11.90
N SER A 42 -6.93 19.66 12.92
CA SER A 42 -7.76 18.46 12.83
C SER A 42 -9.25 18.81 12.96
N ASN A 43 -10.14 18.17 12.20
CA ASN A 43 -11.59 18.42 12.29
C ASN A 43 -12.33 17.30 13.02
N LEU A 44 -13.20 17.69 13.96
CA LEU A 44 -14.12 16.76 14.61
C LEU A 44 -15.24 16.38 13.64
N VAL A 45 -15.40 15.08 13.38
CA VAL A 45 -16.49 14.55 12.56
C VAL A 45 -17.46 13.82 13.46
N THR A 46 -18.74 14.20 13.38
CA THR A 46 -19.83 13.51 14.07
C THR A 46 -20.87 13.01 13.07
N GLY A 47 -21.60 11.96 13.43
CA GLY A 47 -22.63 11.40 12.55
C GLY A 47 -23.38 10.25 13.20
N MET A 48 -24.38 9.72 12.50
CA MET A 48 -25.14 8.54 12.93
C MET A 48 -24.68 7.30 12.15
N ARG A 49 -24.71 6.13 12.79
CA ARG A 49 -24.33 4.87 12.17
C ARG A 49 -25.20 3.71 12.63
N ASP A 50 -25.74 2.94 11.68
CA ASP A 50 -26.65 1.83 12.02
C ASP A 50 -25.93 0.60 12.54
N ARG A 51 -24.68 0.37 12.08
CA ARG A 51 -23.88 -0.76 12.54
C ARG A 51 -23.24 -0.49 13.92
N PRO A 52 -23.04 -1.53 14.75
CA PRO A 52 -22.30 -1.43 16.01
C PRO A 52 -20.80 -1.18 15.79
N PRO A 53 -20.05 -0.82 16.86
CA PRO A 53 -18.59 -0.82 16.86
C PRO A 53 -18.03 -2.22 16.55
N MET A 54 -16.86 -2.27 15.92
CA MET A 54 -16.13 -3.48 15.55
C MET A 54 -15.10 -3.89 16.59
N SER A 55 -14.44 -2.93 17.24
CA SER A 55 -13.33 -3.25 18.16
C SER A 55 -13.83 -3.59 19.56
N TYR A 56 -14.71 -2.78 20.13
CA TYR A 56 -15.25 -3.02 21.47
C TYR A 56 -16.61 -2.36 21.70
N SER A 57 -17.48 -3.05 22.44
CA SER A 57 -18.75 -2.51 22.97
C SER A 57 -18.85 -2.77 24.47
N LEU A 58 -19.25 -1.73 25.20
CA LEU A 58 -19.48 -1.73 26.64
C LEU A 58 -20.95 -1.41 26.90
N ARG A 59 -21.69 -2.40 27.39
CA ARG A 59 -23.04 -2.21 27.93
C ARG A 59 -22.97 -2.02 29.42
N MET A 60 -23.71 -1.03 29.91
CA MET A 60 -23.85 -0.74 31.33
C MET A 60 -25.34 -0.79 31.67
N GLU A 61 -25.69 -1.46 32.77
CA GLU A 61 -27.08 -1.57 33.26
C GLU A 61 -27.29 -0.83 34.59
N SER A 62 -26.23 -0.17 35.08
CA SER A 62 -26.23 0.58 36.34
C SER A 62 -25.38 1.85 36.21
N PHE A 63 -25.60 2.60 35.13
CA PHE A 63 -24.79 3.78 34.79
C PHE A 63 -24.87 4.90 35.84
N ASN A 64 -26.05 5.09 36.43
CA ASN A 64 -26.33 6.09 37.45
C ASN A 64 -25.48 5.87 38.71
N THR A 65 -25.10 4.64 39.04
CA THR A 65 -24.16 4.35 40.13
C THR A 65 -22.83 5.07 39.92
N LEU A 66 -22.34 5.10 38.68
CA LEU A 66 -21.09 5.79 38.34
C LEU A 66 -21.30 7.31 38.25
N LEU A 67 -22.46 7.77 37.75
CA LEU A 67 -22.78 9.20 37.71
C LEU A 67 -22.86 9.84 39.10
N GLN A 68 -23.31 9.09 40.10
CA GLN A 68 -23.51 9.56 41.48
C GLN A 68 -22.30 9.32 42.38
N SER A 69 -21.28 8.61 41.90
CA SER A 69 -20.08 8.32 42.68
C SER A 69 -19.24 9.60 42.86
N ASN A 70 -18.86 9.87 44.11
CA ASN A 70 -17.88 10.92 44.43
C ASN A 70 -16.44 10.40 44.39
N GLU A 71 -16.26 9.08 44.47
CA GLU A 71 -14.95 8.41 44.58
C GLU A 71 -14.44 7.90 43.23
N THR A 72 -15.33 7.71 42.25
CA THR A 72 -15.01 7.10 40.95
C THR A 72 -15.29 8.08 39.83
N GLU A 73 -14.24 8.70 39.29
CA GLU A 73 -14.38 9.68 38.22
C GLU A 73 -14.67 9.02 36.85
N ARG A 74 -14.17 7.80 36.64
CA ARG A 74 -14.23 7.09 35.36
C ARG A 74 -14.43 5.59 35.53
N TYR A 75 -14.98 4.95 34.51
CA TYR A 75 -14.98 3.51 34.35
C TYR A 75 -13.96 3.12 33.28
N GLU A 76 -13.14 2.13 33.59
CA GLU A 76 -12.19 1.52 32.64
C GLU A 76 -12.66 0.11 32.30
N SER A 77 -12.74 -0.20 31.00
CA SER A 77 -13.11 -1.53 30.54
C SER A 77 -12.01 -2.55 30.82
N ARG A 78 -12.34 -3.84 30.60
CA ARG A 78 -11.28 -4.84 30.43
C ARG A 78 -10.46 -4.53 29.18
N PRO A 79 -9.18 -4.94 29.14
CA PRO A 79 -8.37 -4.83 27.93
C PRO A 79 -8.99 -5.62 26.76
N PHE A 80 -8.91 -5.07 25.56
CA PHE A 80 -9.30 -5.73 24.31
C PHE A 80 -8.19 -5.60 23.24
N PRO A 81 -7.91 -6.66 22.47
CA PRO A 81 -6.80 -6.67 21.53
C PRO A 81 -7.18 -6.09 20.16
N VAL A 82 -6.38 -5.15 19.65
CA VAL A 82 -6.48 -4.61 18.28
C VAL A 82 -5.09 -4.26 17.75
N GLY A 83 -4.77 -4.70 16.52
CA GLY A 83 -3.54 -4.31 15.83
C GLY A 83 -2.25 -4.73 16.55
N GLY A 84 -2.28 -5.81 17.33
CA GLY A 84 -1.13 -6.27 18.13
C GLY A 84 -0.98 -5.59 19.50
N TYR A 85 -1.88 -4.66 19.85
CA TYR A 85 -1.85 -3.94 21.12
C TYR A 85 -3.10 -4.24 21.95
N ASN A 86 -3.00 -4.07 23.27
CA ASN A 86 -4.12 -4.15 24.20
C ASN A 86 -4.61 -2.74 24.53
N TRP A 87 -5.93 -2.54 24.44
CA TRP A 87 -6.58 -1.25 24.62
C TRP A 87 -7.66 -1.33 25.71
N SER A 88 -7.91 -0.23 26.40
CA SER A 88 -9.03 -0.08 27.35
C SER A 88 -9.91 1.10 26.92
N LEU A 89 -11.23 0.90 26.92
CA LEU A 89 -12.21 1.97 26.75
C LEU A 89 -12.44 2.63 28.12
N ILE A 90 -12.26 3.94 28.17
CA ILE A 90 -12.41 4.74 29.38
C ILE A 90 -13.61 5.67 29.20
N VAL A 91 -14.57 5.56 30.11
CA VAL A 91 -15.79 6.36 30.13
C VAL A 91 -15.73 7.27 31.34
N TYR A 92 -15.86 8.58 31.12
CA TYR A 92 -16.08 9.56 32.19
C TYR A 92 -17.55 9.99 32.20
N PRO A 93 -18.37 9.46 33.13
CA PRO A 93 -19.81 9.74 33.16
C PRO A 93 -20.14 11.20 33.42
N ASN A 94 -19.30 11.93 34.16
CA ASN A 94 -19.48 13.36 34.47
C ASN A 94 -18.47 14.26 33.74
N GLY A 95 -17.73 13.68 32.80
CA GLY A 95 -16.70 14.33 32.01
C GLY A 95 -15.33 14.35 32.68
N ASN A 96 -14.27 14.30 31.87
CA ASN A 96 -12.89 14.44 32.34
C ASN A 96 -12.58 15.91 32.63
N ARG A 97 -12.48 16.28 33.92
CA ARG A 97 -12.29 17.69 34.32
C ARG A 97 -10.92 18.23 33.93
N GLN A 98 -9.92 17.36 33.86
CA GLN A 98 -8.54 17.72 33.50
C GLN A 98 -8.42 18.10 32.02
N ASP A 99 -9.31 17.56 31.17
CA ASP A 99 -9.33 17.81 29.72
C ASP A 99 -10.57 18.63 29.29
N SER A 100 -11.08 19.49 30.18
CA SER A 100 -12.22 20.39 29.87
C SER A 100 -13.55 19.70 29.50
N GLY A 101 -13.78 18.47 29.98
CA GLY A 101 -14.96 17.66 29.69
C GLY A 101 -16.18 17.87 30.60
N SER A 102 -16.09 18.71 31.63
CA SER A 102 -17.18 18.97 32.58
C SER A 102 -18.52 19.26 31.89
N GLY A 103 -19.57 18.52 32.29
CA GLY A 103 -20.92 18.67 31.72
C GLY A 103 -21.19 17.82 30.48
N PHE A 104 -20.23 16.98 30.07
CA PHE A 104 -20.34 16.06 28.94
C PHE A 104 -20.00 14.64 29.36
N ILE A 105 -20.50 13.66 28.60
CA ILE A 105 -19.86 12.35 28.54
C ILE A 105 -18.52 12.53 27.82
N SER A 106 -17.43 12.06 28.43
CA SER A 106 -16.13 11.96 27.77
C SER A 106 -15.77 10.49 27.54
N LEU A 107 -15.21 10.20 26.37
CA LEU A 107 -14.77 8.85 26.01
C LEU A 107 -13.31 8.90 25.56
N TYR A 108 -12.52 7.98 26.06
CA TYR A 108 -11.11 7.81 25.72
C TYR A 108 -10.78 6.35 25.47
N VAL A 109 -9.69 6.12 24.77
CA VAL A 109 -9.04 4.82 24.68
C VAL A 109 -7.62 4.97 25.15
N ALA A 110 -7.23 4.09 26.08
CA ALA A 110 -5.86 3.94 26.53
C ALA A 110 -5.23 2.67 25.94
N VAL A 111 -3.94 2.74 25.60
CA VAL A 111 -3.14 1.57 25.23
C VAL A 111 -2.34 1.10 26.45
N ASP A 112 -2.19 -0.21 26.59
CA ASP A 112 -1.38 -0.79 27.66
C ASP A 112 0.11 -0.50 27.45
N ASN A 113 0.72 0.26 28.35
CA ASN A 113 2.14 0.63 28.30
C ASN A 113 3.07 -0.58 28.24
N SER A 114 2.69 -1.72 28.84
CA SER A 114 3.54 -2.93 28.80
C SER A 114 3.80 -3.39 27.37
N THR A 115 2.87 -3.11 26.45
CA THR A 115 3.01 -3.42 25.01
C THR A 115 3.85 -2.39 24.24
N LEU A 116 4.03 -1.18 24.78
CA LEU A 116 4.83 -0.11 24.17
C LEU A 116 6.30 -0.13 24.60
N VAL A 117 6.57 -0.59 25.82
CA VAL A 117 7.92 -0.59 26.42
C VAL A 117 8.87 -1.55 25.71
N SER A 118 8.37 -2.62 25.10
CA SER A 118 9.19 -3.61 24.40
C SER A 118 9.66 -3.17 23.01
N SER A 119 9.03 -2.15 22.40
CA SER A 119 9.19 -1.84 20.98
C SER A 119 9.73 -0.44 20.68
N HIS A 120 9.91 0.44 21.68
CA HIS A 120 10.23 1.87 21.49
C HIS A 120 9.33 2.54 20.44
N GLN A 121 8.11 2.02 20.26
CA GLN A 121 7.31 2.24 19.07
C GLN A 121 6.22 3.26 19.33
N GLU A 122 6.08 4.17 18.38
CA GLU A 122 4.91 5.03 18.29
C GLU A 122 3.80 4.26 17.60
N VAL A 123 2.62 4.29 18.19
CA VAL A 123 1.44 3.63 17.63
C VAL A 123 0.52 4.70 17.09
N PHE A 124 0.28 4.64 15.79
CA PHE A 124 -0.65 5.53 15.09
C PHE A 124 -1.99 4.82 14.98
N ALA A 125 -3.03 5.38 15.59
CA ALA A 125 -4.36 4.79 15.57
C ALA A 125 -5.47 5.81 15.26
N ASP A 126 -6.42 5.42 14.44
CA ASP A 126 -7.69 6.13 14.29
C ASP A 126 -8.69 5.64 15.31
N LEU A 127 -9.44 6.58 15.88
CA LEU A 127 -10.47 6.31 16.88
C LEU A 127 -11.82 6.80 16.37
N ARG A 128 -12.82 5.92 16.45
CA ARG A 128 -14.23 6.31 16.31
C ARG A 128 -15.00 5.79 17.50
N PHE A 129 -15.54 6.70 18.30
CA PHE A 129 -16.37 6.34 19.45
C PHE A 129 -17.84 6.27 19.05
N TYR A 130 -18.59 5.46 19.80
CA TYR A 130 -19.99 5.16 19.58
C TYR A 130 -20.77 5.36 20.88
N VAL A 131 -21.95 5.97 20.79
CA VAL A 131 -22.96 6.02 21.86
C VAL A 131 -24.27 5.52 21.29
N PHE A 132 -24.78 4.41 21.83
CA PHE A 132 -25.99 3.79 21.29
C PHE A 132 -27.23 4.64 21.57
N LYS A 133 -28.06 4.80 20.54
CA LYS A 133 -29.33 5.54 20.59
C LYS A 133 -30.48 4.57 20.34
N ARG A 134 -31.17 4.17 21.41
CA ARG A 134 -32.22 3.14 21.35
C ARG A 134 -33.43 3.54 20.51
N THR A 135 -33.80 4.82 20.51
CA THR A 135 -34.99 5.34 19.81
C THR A 135 -34.91 5.13 18.30
N GLU A 136 -33.72 5.26 17.73
CA GLU A 136 -33.45 5.05 16.30
C GLU A 136 -32.75 3.72 16.00
N ARG A 137 -32.35 2.97 17.04
CA ARG A 137 -31.60 1.71 16.93
C ARG A 137 -30.30 1.84 16.14
N ASN A 138 -29.64 2.97 16.29
CA ASN A 138 -28.37 3.31 15.67
C ASN A 138 -27.41 3.88 16.72
N PHE A 139 -26.26 4.39 16.29
CA PHE A 139 -25.23 4.94 17.15
C PHE A 139 -24.87 6.35 16.74
N PHE A 140 -24.82 7.26 17.71
CA PHE A 140 -24.09 8.50 17.53
C PHE A 140 -22.60 8.19 17.51
N THR A 141 -21.87 8.81 16.58
CA THR A 141 -20.44 8.59 16.41
C THR A 141 -19.68 9.90 16.44
N VAL A 142 -18.47 9.83 17.01
CA VAL A 142 -17.50 10.92 17.00
C VAL A 142 -16.13 10.36 16.67
N GLN A 143 -15.42 11.05 15.78
CA GLN A 143 -14.06 10.72 15.37
C GLN A 143 -13.32 12.00 14.99
N ASP A 144 -12.01 11.87 14.86
CA ASP A 144 -11.16 12.92 14.30
C ASP A 144 -10.80 12.61 12.85
N THR A 145 -10.34 13.62 12.11
CA THR A 145 -9.75 13.41 10.77
C THR A 145 -8.29 12.99 10.84
N ASP A 146 -7.63 13.26 11.97
CA ASP A 146 -6.21 12.98 12.17
C ASP A 146 -5.99 11.74 13.03
N VAL A 147 -4.86 11.09 12.77
CA VAL A 147 -4.42 9.89 13.48
C VAL A 147 -3.86 10.26 14.86
N TRP A 148 -4.17 9.46 15.87
CA TRP A 148 -3.68 9.65 17.23
C TRP A 148 -2.34 8.94 17.42
N ARG A 149 -1.34 9.68 17.90
CA ARG A 149 0.02 9.17 18.17
C ARG A 149 0.16 8.77 19.63
N TYR A 150 0.10 7.48 19.88
CA TYR A 150 0.35 6.88 21.20
C TYR A 150 1.84 6.62 21.38
N ASN A 151 2.35 6.89 22.59
CA ASN A 151 3.70 6.57 23.00
C ASN A 151 3.76 6.36 24.52
N ILE A 152 4.91 5.98 25.07
CA ILE A 152 5.06 5.67 26.50
C ILE A 152 4.70 6.84 27.44
N PHE A 153 4.75 8.08 26.96
CA PHE A 153 4.40 9.29 27.71
C PHE A 153 2.95 9.73 27.48
N LYS A 154 2.32 9.33 26.37
CA LYS A 154 0.94 9.68 26.03
C LYS A 154 0.19 8.46 25.52
N THR A 155 -0.54 7.85 26.43
CA THR A 155 -1.09 6.49 26.27
C THR A 155 -2.60 6.50 26.17
N MET A 156 -3.23 7.64 26.44
CA MET A 156 -4.68 7.84 26.39
C MET A 156 -5.02 9.00 25.46
N TRP A 157 -5.94 8.75 24.52
CA TRP A 157 -6.51 9.75 23.62
C TRP A 157 -8.02 9.55 23.50
N GLY A 158 -8.74 10.62 23.16
CA GLY A 158 -10.19 10.60 23.14
C GLY A 158 -10.80 11.97 22.98
N PHE A 159 -12.06 12.08 23.37
CA PHE A 159 -12.82 13.31 23.25
C PHE A 159 -13.40 13.70 24.61
N PRO A 160 -13.04 14.88 25.15
CA PRO A 160 -13.59 15.36 26.41
C PRO A 160 -15.08 15.71 26.33
N ARG A 161 -15.60 16.01 25.13
CA ARG A 161 -16.97 16.50 24.93
C ARG A 161 -17.70 15.71 23.86
N VAL A 162 -17.94 14.41 24.11
CA VAL A 162 -18.63 13.52 23.15
C VAL A 162 -20.11 13.88 23.04
N LEU A 163 -20.80 13.97 24.17
CA LEU A 163 -22.24 14.20 24.21
C LEU A 163 -22.59 14.99 25.48
N PRO A 164 -23.37 16.08 25.39
CA PRO A 164 -23.80 16.83 26.59
C PRO A 164 -24.59 15.92 27.54
N LEU A 165 -24.38 16.07 28.86
CA LEU A 165 -25.07 15.25 29.85
C LEU A 165 -26.59 15.44 29.82
N ASP A 166 -27.06 16.67 29.62
CA ASP A 166 -28.49 16.96 29.51
C ASP A 166 -29.12 16.23 28.31
N THR A 167 -28.39 16.18 27.19
CA THR A 167 -28.79 15.42 26.00
C THR A 167 -28.79 13.92 26.28
N PHE A 168 -27.76 13.40 26.94
CA PHE A 168 -27.65 11.97 27.25
C PHE A 168 -28.74 11.49 28.22
N ARG A 169 -29.02 12.28 29.27
CA ARG A 169 -29.98 11.95 30.34
C ARG A 169 -31.43 12.13 29.94
N ASN A 170 -31.72 12.98 28.96
CA ASN A 170 -33.08 13.20 28.49
C ASN A 170 -33.65 11.88 27.88
N PRO A 171 -34.67 11.25 28.49
CA PRO A 171 -35.19 9.96 28.03
C PRO A 171 -35.69 9.98 26.59
N SER A 172 -36.16 11.14 26.10
CA SER A 172 -36.63 11.31 24.71
C SER A 172 -35.51 11.15 23.68
N ASN A 173 -34.25 11.39 24.06
CA ASN A 173 -33.12 11.22 23.15
C ASN A 173 -32.68 9.76 23.02
N GLY A 174 -32.99 8.91 24.00
CA GLY A 174 -32.82 7.45 23.90
C GLY A 174 -31.41 6.90 24.12
N TYR A 175 -30.46 7.71 24.61
CA TYR A 175 -29.09 7.26 24.92
C TYR A 175 -29.01 6.54 26.28
N LEU A 176 -29.72 7.05 27.29
CA LEU A 176 -30.00 6.35 28.54
C LEU A 176 -31.40 5.73 28.44
N PHE A 177 -31.51 4.42 28.61
CA PHE A 177 -32.74 3.68 28.41
C PHE A 177 -32.98 2.67 29.54
N ASN A 178 -34.23 2.17 29.67
CA ASN A 178 -34.63 1.31 30.80
C ASN A 178 -34.35 1.90 32.19
N GLY A 179 -34.24 3.23 32.29
CA GLY A 179 -33.93 3.94 33.53
C GLY A 179 -32.45 4.04 33.86
N ASP A 180 -31.61 3.09 33.43
CA ASP A 180 -30.20 3.06 33.85
C ASP A 180 -29.22 2.37 32.87
N ASN A 181 -29.71 1.97 31.69
CA ASN A 181 -28.92 1.24 30.71
C ASN A 181 -28.36 2.18 29.65
N CYS A 182 -27.10 1.98 29.29
CA CYS A 182 -26.46 2.65 28.16
C CYS A 182 -25.45 1.73 27.49
N GLU A 183 -25.04 2.09 26.27
CA GLU A 183 -24.00 1.36 25.55
C GLU A 183 -23.03 2.34 24.89
N PHE A 184 -21.75 2.13 25.15
CA PHE A 184 -20.63 2.84 24.55
C PHE A 184 -19.81 1.89 23.71
N GLY A 185 -19.09 2.42 22.72
CA GLY A 185 -18.24 1.60 21.88
C GLY A 185 -17.11 2.38 21.26
N VAL A 186 -16.17 1.64 20.68
CA VAL A 186 -15.05 2.22 19.94
C VAL A 186 -14.62 1.31 18.79
N ASP A 187 -14.28 1.91 17.67
CA ASP A 187 -13.40 1.33 16.66
C ASP A 187 -12.01 1.90 16.86
N VAL A 188 -11.03 1.02 17.03
CA VAL A 188 -9.60 1.34 16.98
C VAL A 188 -9.07 0.78 15.68
N THR A 189 -8.40 1.60 14.87
CA THR A 189 -7.70 1.13 13.66
C THR A 189 -6.25 1.51 13.77
N VAL A 190 -5.39 0.52 13.94
CA VAL A 190 -3.94 0.72 14.05
C VAL A 190 -3.33 0.68 12.65
N HIS A 191 -2.54 1.69 12.31
CA HIS A 191 -1.87 1.77 11.02
C HIS A 191 -0.38 1.43 11.19
N SER A 192 0.06 0.35 10.55
CA SER A 192 1.49 0.13 10.29
C SER A 192 1.90 0.92 9.04
N PRO A 193 3.19 1.34 8.94
CA PRO A 193 3.76 1.72 7.66
C PRO A 193 3.57 0.60 6.63
N PHE A 194 3.61 0.95 5.35
CA PHE A 194 3.49 -0.04 4.27
C PHE A 194 4.47 -1.20 4.49
N GLU A 195 3.94 -2.42 4.52
CA GLU A 195 4.74 -3.66 4.69
C GLU A 195 5.32 -4.14 3.36
N SER A 196 4.89 -3.54 2.25
CA SER A 196 5.42 -3.85 0.94
C SER A 196 5.33 -2.65 0.02
N SER A 197 6.28 -2.58 -0.91
CA SER A 197 6.27 -1.59 -1.98
C SER A 197 6.81 -2.22 -3.27
N GLU A 198 6.50 -1.59 -4.40
CA GLU A 198 7.03 -2.01 -5.69
C GLU A 198 7.60 -0.82 -6.48
N LEU A 199 8.63 -1.09 -7.29
CA LEU A 199 9.22 -0.12 -8.21
C LEU A 199 9.08 -0.61 -9.65
N PHE A 200 8.22 0.07 -10.40
CA PHE A 200 8.06 -0.12 -11.84
C PHE A 200 9.07 0.73 -12.62
N THR A 201 9.89 0.08 -13.43
CA THR A 201 10.90 0.74 -14.27
C THR A 201 10.75 0.33 -15.72
N VAL A 202 10.93 1.27 -16.65
CA VAL A 202 10.94 0.99 -18.09
C VAL A 202 12.32 1.27 -18.67
N SER A 203 13.02 0.22 -19.09
CA SER A 203 14.29 0.34 -19.80
C SER A 203 14.02 0.60 -21.28
N ARG A 204 14.76 1.56 -21.86
CA ARG A 204 14.65 1.95 -23.29
C ARG A 204 15.96 1.89 -24.06
N ASN A 205 17.07 1.67 -23.35
CA ASN A 205 18.40 1.60 -23.96
C ASN A 205 18.94 0.18 -23.79
N PHE A 206 19.06 -0.53 -24.90
CA PHE A 206 19.56 -1.90 -24.94
C PHE A 206 20.78 -1.96 -25.86
N PRO A 207 21.88 -2.65 -25.50
CA PRO A 207 23.06 -2.73 -26.34
C PRO A 207 22.78 -3.31 -27.73
N ASN A 208 21.90 -4.32 -27.81
CA ASN A 208 21.47 -4.97 -29.05
C ASN A 208 19.93 -5.05 -29.06
N PRO A 209 19.22 -3.96 -29.44
CA PRO A 209 17.75 -3.94 -29.37
C PRO A 209 17.11 -4.74 -30.51
N ARG A 210 17.87 -5.12 -31.54
CA ARG A 210 17.36 -5.79 -32.74
C ARG A 210 17.75 -7.24 -32.78
N PHE A 211 16.79 -8.08 -33.20
CA PHE A 211 17.02 -9.46 -33.54
C PHE A 211 16.45 -9.75 -34.94
N THR A 212 17.30 -10.29 -35.81
CA THR A 212 16.96 -10.63 -37.19
C THR A 212 16.92 -12.15 -37.36
N TRP A 213 15.86 -12.65 -37.98
CA TRP A 213 15.70 -14.05 -38.33
C TRP A 213 15.60 -14.20 -39.85
N THR A 214 16.61 -14.87 -40.42
CA THR A 214 16.66 -15.24 -41.84
C THR A 214 16.09 -16.65 -42.01
N ILE A 215 14.97 -16.74 -42.71
CA ILE A 215 14.27 -17.98 -43.01
C ILE A 215 14.65 -18.41 -44.42
N GLN A 216 15.51 -19.41 -44.53
CA GLN A 216 15.89 -20.01 -45.80
C GLN A 216 14.88 -21.07 -46.24
N ARG A 217 14.78 -21.29 -47.56
CA ARG A 217 13.85 -22.27 -48.15
C ARG A 217 12.41 -22.03 -47.69
N PHE A 218 11.98 -20.76 -47.65
CA PHE A 218 10.71 -20.34 -47.07
C PHE A 218 9.51 -21.11 -47.66
N SER A 219 9.54 -21.40 -48.96
CA SER A 219 8.54 -22.19 -49.68
C SER A 219 8.35 -23.62 -49.14
N THR A 220 9.38 -24.16 -48.48
CA THR A 220 9.39 -25.53 -47.96
C THR A 220 8.89 -25.65 -46.53
N LEU A 221 8.56 -24.54 -45.86
CA LEU A 221 8.03 -24.58 -44.50
C LEU A 221 6.71 -25.36 -44.45
N VAL A 222 6.73 -26.50 -43.74
CA VAL A 222 5.58 -27.37 -43.50
C VAL A 222 5.06 -27.14 -42.08
N GLY A 223 3.75 -27.01 -41.94
CA GLY A 223 3.08 -26.73 -40.67
C GLY A 223 2.60 -25.29 -40.57
N ASP A 224 1.83 -25.02 -39.52
CA ASP A 224 1.11 -23.75 -39.40
C ASP A 224 1.91 -22.67 -38.64
N THR A 225 2.89 -23.06 -37.82
CA THR A 225 3.61 -22.16 -36.91
C THR A 225 5.10 -22.49 -36.83
N HIS A 226 5.95 -21.49 -36.96
CA HIS A 226 7.41 -21.61 -36.83
C HIS A 226 7.95 -20.56 -35.87
N LEU A 227 8.88 -20.97 -34.99
CA LEU A 227 9.55 -20.10 -34.04
C LEU A 227 11.01 -19.88 -34.45
N SER A 228 11.50 -18.66 -34.26
CA SER A 228 12.92 -18.36 -34.37
C SER A 228 13.71 -19.06 -33.25
N ASN A 229 15.04 -19.05 -33.37
CA ASN A 229 15.90 -19.25 -32.21
C ASN A 229 15.58 -18.22 -31.12
N THR A 230 15.83 -18.60 -29.87
CA THR A 230 15.69 -17.70 -28.72
C THR A 230 16.70 -16.56 -28.80
N PHE A 231 16.26 -15.35 -28.48
CA PHE A 231 17.13 -14.18 -28.32
C PHE A 231 16.80 -13.44 -27.04
N SER A 232 17.77 -12.69 -26.51
CA SER A 232 17.64 -12.04 -25.19
C SER A 232 17.77 -10.53 -25.31
N VAL A 233 16.78 -9.79 -24.81
CA VAL A 233 16.80 -8.32 -24.72
C VAL A 233 16.12 -7.90 -23.41
N GLY A 234 16.69 -6.93 -22.71
CA GLY A 234 16.18 -6.45 -21.42
C GLY A 234 16.16 -7.51 -20.32
N GLY A 235 17.09 -8.47 -20.35
CA GLY A 235 17.16 -9.57 -19.38
C GLY A 235 16.07 -10.64 -19.55
N ARG A 236 15.30 -10.59 -20.64
CA ARG A 236 14.21 -11.52 -20.95
C ARG A 236 14.49 -12.27 -22.25
N ASN A 237 13.99 -13.49 -22.35
CA ASN A 237 14.12 -14.32 -23.55
C ASN A 237 12.85 -14.29 -24.40
N TRP A 238 13.05 -14.20 -25.69
CA TRP A 238 12.00 -13.99 -26.69
C TRP A 238 12.18 -14.90 -27.89
N ASN A 239 11.11 -15.09 -28.65
CA ASN A 239 11.14 -15.67 -29.99
C ASN A 239 10.27 -14.83 -30.92
N ILE A 240 10.59 -14.85 -32.21
CA ILE A 240 9.65 -14.42 -33.26
C ILE A 240 8.86 -15.67 -33.66
N GLN A 241 7.53 -15.56 -33.72
CA GLN A 241 6.67 -16.55 -34.35
C GLN A 241 6.24 -16.06 -35.73
N VAL A 242 6.39 -16.91 -36.74
CA VAL A 242 5.86 -16.70 -38.09
C VAL A 242 4.90 -17.84 -38.42
N ASN A 243 3.73 -17.48 -38.96
CA ASN A 243 2.75 -18.41 -39.51
C ASN A 243 2.66 -18.13 -41.02
N PRO A 244 3.41 -18.87 -41.87
CA PRO A 244 3.54 -18.57 -43.30
C PRO A 244 2.22 -18.56 -44.07
N ARG A 245 1.25 -19.38 -43.63
CA ARG A 245 -0.09 -19.47 -44.23
C ARG A 245 -1.15 -18.66 -43.47
N GLY A 246 -0.73 -17.88 -42.48
CA GLY A 246 -1.61 -17.11 -41.61
C GLY A 246 -2.19 -17.92 -40.45
N ARG A 247 -2.74 -17.19 -39.49
CA ARG A 247 -3.38 -17.67 -38.28
C ARG A 247 -4.62 -16.83 -38.02
N SER A 248 -5.63 -17.43 -37.37
CA SER A 248 -6.85 -16.72 -36.94
C SER A 248 -7.49 -15.97 -38.12
N THR A 249 -7.75 -14.67 -38.02
CA THR A 249 -8.39 -13.92 -39.11
C THR A 249 -7.54 -13.97 -40.38
N GLY A 250 -6.20 -13.97 -40.28
CA GLY A 250 -5.32 -13.98 -41.45
C GLY A 250 -5.13 -15.33 -42.15
N ALA A 251 -5.72 -16.41 -41.64
CA ALA A 251 -5.57 -17.74 -42.21
C ALA A 251 -5.90 -17.76 -43.72
N GLY A 252 -4.96 -18.25 -44.52
CA GLY A 252 -5.05 -18.34 -45.98
C GLY A 252 -4.92 -17.02 -46.74
N ARG A 253 -4.86 -15.87 -46.06
CA ARG A 253 -4.89 -14.53 -46.70
C ARG A 253 -3.64 -13.70 -46.44
N ALA A 254 -3.05 -13.82 -45.26
CA ALA A 254 -1.89 -13.04 -44.84
C ALA A 254 -0.96 -13.89 -43.99
N MET A 255 0.34 -13.64 -44.07
CA MET A 255 1.29 -14.19 -43.09
C MET A 255 1.08 -13.48 -41.75
N SER A 256 1.07 -14.25 -40.67
CA SER A 256 1.00 -13.72 -39.30
C SER A 256 2.38 -13.69 -38.66
N MET A 257 2.60 -12.71 -37.80
CA MET A 257 3.87 -12.53 -37.09
C MET A 257 3.63 -12.02 -35.67
N TYR A 258 4.31 -12.62 -34.70
CA TYR A 258 4.18 -12.28 -33.28
C TYR A 258 5.55 -12.26 -32.59
N LEU A 259 5.68 -11.40 -31.57
CA LEU A 259 6.71 -11.54 -30.56
C LEU A 259 6.18 -12.45 -29.45
N ILE A 260 6.94 -13.48 -29.09
CA ILE A 260 6.58 -14.45 -28.07
C ILE A 260 7.52 -14.30 -26.87
N LEU A 261 6.96 -14.22 -25.66
CA LEU A 261 7.75 -14.42 -24.44
C LEU A 261 8.17 -15.89 -24.42
N ASN A 262 9.47 -16.19 -24.38
CA ASN A 262 9.95 -17.56 -24.55
C ASN A 262 9.24 -18.52 -23.58
N ALA A 263 8.87 -19.72 -24.05
CA ALA A 263 8.12 -20.69 -23.24
C ALA A 263 8.86 -21.16 -21.98
N ASN A 264 10.19 -21.07 -21.97
CA ASN A 264 11.04 -21.43 -20.83
C ASN A 264 11.41 -20.20 -19.96
N GLU A 265 10.85 -19.04 -20.25
CA GLU A 265 11.09 -17.83 -19.46
C GLU A 265 10.54 -17.99 -18.03
N LYS A 266 11.31 -17.54 -17.04
CA LYS A 266 10.89 -17.55 -15.64
C LYS A 266 10.21 -16.22 -15.30
N VAL A 267 8.93 -16.30 -14.98
CA VAL A 267 8.09 -15.14 -14.59
C VAL A 267 7.61 -15.37 -13.17
N ARG A 268 7.68 -14.33 -12.32
CA ARG A 268 7.19 -14.42 -10.94
C ARG A 268 5.66 -14.52 -10.92
N PRO A 269 5.05 -15.07 -9.86
CA PRO A 269 3.58 -15.02 -9.72
C PRO A 269 3.07 -13.59 -9.87
N ASN A 270 2.05 -13.41 -10.71
CA ASN A 270 1.41 -12.13 -11.04
C ASN A 270 2.30 -11.07 -11.73
N GLU A 271 3.52 -11.41 -12.14
CA GLU A 271 4.37 -10.48 -12.88
C GLU A 271 3.80 -10.21 -14.28
N LYS A 272 3.82 -8.93 -14.67
CA LYS A 272 3.41 -8.47 -15.99
C LYS A 272 4.54 -7.64 -16.59
N ILE A 273 4.92 -7.97 -17.81
CA ILE A 273 6.06 -7.36 -18.52
C ILE A 273 5.50 -6.49 -19.64
N TYR A 274 5.53 -5.18 -19.46
CA TYR A 274 5.22 -4.24 -20.52
C TYR A 274 6.33 -4.24 -21.55
N VAL A 275 5.95 -4.31 -22.83
CA VAL A 275 6.88 -4.28 -23.95
C VAL A 275 6.36 -3.34 -25.03
N ARG A 276 7.27 -2.50 -25.53
CA ARG A 276 7.12 -1.84 -26.82
C ARG A 276 8.20 -2.33 -27.78
N ALA A 277 7.79 -2.73 -28.97
CA ALA A 277 8.71 -3.19 -30.00
C ALA A 277 8.15 -2.93 -31.41
N ARG A 278 8.95 -3.14 -32.43
CA ARG A 278 8.55 -3.09 -33.84
C ARG A 278 8.84 -4.41 -34.50
N LEU A 279 7.80 -5.06 -35.01
CA LEU A 279 7.93 -6.24 -35.86
C LEU A 279 8.13 -5.79 -37.29
N ARG A 280 9.00 -6.47 -38.04
CA ARG A 280 9.40 -6.09 -39.40
C ARG A 280 9.51 -7.26 -40.35
N VAL A 281 9.10 -7.04 -41.60
CA VAL A 281 9.43 -7.87 -42.75
C VAL A 281 10.32 -7.05 -43.67
N ILE A 282 11.58 -7.49 -43.80
CA ILE A 282 12.62 -6.72 -44.48
C ILE A 282 12.41 -6.77 -46.00
N ASN A 283 12.45 -5.61 -46.63
CA ASN A 283 12.56 -5.54 -48.08
C ASN A 283 14.01 -5.79 -48.50
N GLN A 284 14.24 -6.81 -49.32
CA GLN A 284 15.58 -7.27 -49.67
C GLN A 284 16.14 -6.60 -50.94
N ARG A 285 15.39 -5.68 -51.57
CA ARG A 285 15.84 -4.96 -52.77
C ARG A 285 16.53 -3.65 -52.38
N ILE A 286 17.85 -3.61 -52.62
CA ILE A 286 18.75 -2.50 -52.27
C ILE A 286 18.35 -1.14 -52.88
N PHE A 287 17.57 -1.12 -53.98
CA PHE A 287 17.17 0.10 -54.71
C PHE A 287 15.67 0.20 -55.00
N SER A 288 14.82 -0.43 -54.18
CA SER A 288 13.37 -0.29 -54.35
C SER A 288 12.93 1.13 -53.98
N LEU A 289 12.51 1.93 -54.97
CA LEU A 289 11.93 3.27 -54.75
C LEU A 289 10.45 3.24 -54.37
N LEU A 290 9.77 2.11 -54.61
CA LEU A 290 8.32 1.97 -54.45
C LEU A 290 7.93 1.18 -53.19
N TRP A 291 8.78 0.27 -52.74
CA TRP A 291 8.49 -0.65 -51.64
C TRP A 291 9.60 -0.62 -50.60
N THR A 292 9.21 -0.49 -49.34
CA THR A 292 10.12 -0.44 -48.19
C THR A 292 9.87 -1.61 -47.24
N THR A 293 10.75 -1.79 -46.25
CA THR A 293 10.53 -2.70 -45.12
C THR A 293 9.17 -2.39 -44.48
N ILE A 294 8.34 -3.42 -44.31
CA ILE A 294 7.08 -3.29 -43.60
C ILE A 294 7.39 -3.36 -42.11
N GLU A 295 6.90 -2.39 -41.37
CA GLU A 295 7.07 -2.28 -39.93
C GLU A 295 5.71 -2.11 -39.27
N ARG A 296 5.50 -2.80 -38.14
CA ARG A 296 4.32 -2.60 -37.30
C ARG A 296 4.67 -2.59 -35.80
N PRO A 297 4.20 -1.59 -35.03
CA PRO A 297 4.53 -1.47 -33.63
C PRO A 297 3.67 -2.39 -32.75
N ILE A 298 4.27 -3.03 -31.77
CA ILE A 298 3.56 -3.68 -30.67
C ILE A 298 3.76 -2.87 -29.39
N ASP A 299 2.69 -2.76 -28.60
CA ASP A 299 2.66 -2.09 -27.31
C ASP A 299 1.72 -2.92 -26.42
N HIS A 300 2.29 -3.78 -25.57
CA HIS A 300 1.52 -4.84 -24.91
C HIS A 300 2.11 -5.33 -23.59
N TRP A 301 1.26 -5.92 -22.75
CA TRP A 301 1.62 -6.56 -21.48
C TRP A 301 1.70 -8.07 -21.65
N PHE A 302 2.90 -8.63 -21.48
CA PHE A 302 3.15 -10.06 -21.50
C PHE A 302 3.03 -10.62 -20.08
N THR A 303 2.26 -11.70 -19.91
CA THR A 303 2.00 -12.31 -18.60
C THR A 303 2.36 -13.79 -18.52
N THR A 304 2.40 -14.47 -19.67
CA THR A 304 2.48 -15.93 -19.72
C THR A 304 3.59 -16.35 -20.68
N PRO A 305 4.60 -17.10 -20.22
CA PRO A 305 5.57 -17.74 -21.10
C PRO A 305 4.90 -18.57 -22.20
N GLY A 306 5.41 -18.49 -23.42
CA GLY A 306 4.89 -19.19 -24.59
C GLY A 306 3.72 -18.50 -25.28
N LEU A 307 3.14 -17.46 -24.68
CA LEU A 307 2.18 -16.58 -25.33
C LEU A 307 2.87 -15.32 -25.87
N GLY A 308 2.21 -14.66 -26.80
CA GLY A 308 2.76 -13.44 -27.38
C GLY A 308 1.74 -12.54 -28.05
N TRP A 309 2.26 -11.48 -28.64
CA TRP A 309 1.47 -10.40 -29.24
C TRP A 309 2.04 -9.99 -30.60
N GLY A 310 1.15 -9.61 -31.51
CA GLY A 310 1.50 -9.36 -32.90
C GLY A 310 0.27 -9.23 -33.77
N TYR A 311 0.38 -9.69 -35.01
CA TYR A 311 -0.65 -9.48 -36.03
C TYR A 311 -1.01 -10.79 -36.72
N ASP A 312 -2.29 -11.12 -36.67
CA ASP A 312 -2.91 -12.18 -37.48
C ASP A 312 -2.75 -11.89 -38.98
N GLU A 313 -2.81 -10.62 -39.39
CA GLU A 313 -2.67 -10.17 -40.78
C GLU A 313 -1.50 -9.18 -40.90
N PHE A 314 -0.26 -9.68 -40.84
CA PHE A 314 0.94 -8.83 -40.88
C PHE A 314 1.23 -8.30 -42.30
N ILE A 315 1.26 -9.20 -43.28
CA ILE A 315 1.44 -8.92 -44.72
C ILE A 315 0.59 -9.89 -45.53
N SER A 316 -0.13 -9.41 -46.55
CA SER A 316 -0.93 -10.30 -47.41
C SER A 316 -0.04 -11.31 -48.12
N LEU A 317 -0.56 -12.50 -48.39
CA LEU A 317 0.20 -13.53 -49.11
C LEU A 317 0.50 -13.11 -50.55
N ASP A 318 -0.38 -12.33 -51.17
CA ASP A 318 -0.15 -11.77 -52.51
C ASP A 318 1.04 -10.81 -52.50
N ASP A 319 1.10 -9.90 -51.52
CA ASP A 319 2.21 -8.94 -51.40
C ASP A 319 3.52 -9.62 -51.04
N LEU A 320 3.46 -10.63 -50.16
CA LEU A 320 4.62 -11.39 -49.74
C LEU A 320 5.24 -12.20 -50.89
N ARG A 321 4.41 -12.72 -51.79
CA ARG A 321 4.81 -13.54 -52.95
C ARG A 321 5.15 -12.71 -54.19
N ASP A 322 4.76 -11.45 -54.23
CA ASP A 322 5.09 -10.56 -55.34
C ASP A 322 6.61 -10.32 -55.41
N PHE A 323 7.24 -10.92 -56.42
CA PHE A 323 8.67 -10.81 -56.68
C PHE A 323 9.14 -9.35 -56.85
N TRP A 324 8.28 -8.45 -57.33
CA TRP A 324 8.61 -7.03 -57.50
C TRP A 324 8.64 -6.28 -56.18
N LYS A 325 7.85 -6.71 -55.20
CA LYS A 325 7.85 -6.14 -53.85
C LYS A 325 9.07 -6.54 -53.04
N GLY A 326 9.67 -7.69 -53.32
CA GLY A 326 11.02 -8.04 -52.84
C GLY A 326 11.13 -8.47 -51.39
N TYR A 327 10.02 -8.91 -50.77
CA TYR A 327 10.01 -9.42 -49.39
C TYR A 327 10.52 -10.85 -49.29
N VAL A 328 10.27 -11.68 -50.31
CA VAL A 328 10.87 -13.01 -50.48
C VAL A 328 11.76 -13.00 -51.72
N MET A 329 13.07 -13.19 -51.54
CA MET A 329 14.05 -13.18 -52.62
C MET A 329 14.90 -14.45 -52.56
N GLY A 330 15.03 -15.17 -53.67
CA GLY A 330 15.79 -16.42 -53.69
C GLY A 330 15.28 -17.47 -52.69
N ASP A 331 13.96 -17.50 -52.45
CA ASP A 331 13.30 -18.33 -51.43
C ASP A 331 13.77 -18.07 -49.98
N VAL A 332 14.18 -16.83 -49.71
CA VAL A 332 14.57 -16.35 -48.38
C VAL A 332 13.62 -15.25 -47.93
N LEU A 333 13.09 -15.37 -46.72
CA LEU A 333 12.36 -14.33 -46.01
C LEU A 333 13.21 -13.84 -44.84
N ILE A 334 13.31 -12.53 -44.65
CA ILE A 334 14.02 -11.94 -43.50
C ILE A 334 13.00 -11.17 -42.66
N VAL A 335 12.86 -11.57 -41.40
CA VAL A 335 12.01 -10.89 -40.42
C VAL A 335 12.86 -10.36 -39.27
N GLU A 336 12.42 -9.27 -38.65
CA GLU A 336 13.15 -8.63 -37.55
C GLU A 336 12.19 -8.17 -36.47
N VAL A 337 12.69 -8.10 -35.23
CA VAL A 337 12.07 -7.31 -34.17
C VAL A 337 13.08 -6.31 -33.62
N GLU A 338 12.63 -5.06 -33.42
CA GLU A 338 13.36 -4.03 -32.68
C GLU A 338 12.64 -3.75 -31.36
N MET A 339 13.29 -4.07 -30.24
CA MET A 339 12.79 -3.83 -28.89
C MET A 339 13.07 -2.37 -28.49
N GLU A 340 12.03 -1.62 -28.17
CA GLU A 340 12.13 -0.20 -27.82
C GLU A 340 11.98 0.07 -26.32
N ALA A 341 11.15 -0.73 -25.65
CA ALA A 341 10.93 -0.61 -24.21
C ALA A 341 10.58 -1.96 -23.59
N ILE A 342 11.12 -2.25 -22.42
CA ILE A 342 10.77 -3.44 -21.62
C ILE A 342 10.70 -2.99 -20.16
N SER A 343 9.61 -3.32 -19.47
CA SER A 343 9.47 -3.02 -18.05
C SER A 343 10.06 -4.09 -17.14
N SER A 344 10.39 -3.68 -15.92
CA SER A 344 10.68 -4.55 -14.79
C SER A 344 9.97 -3.99 -13.55
N THR A 345 9.48 -4.89 -12.70
CA THR A 345 8.88 -4.51 -11.41
C THR A 345 9.65 -5.20 -10.29
N ASN A 346 10.27 -4.41 -9.43
CA ASN A 346 10.95 -4.91 -8.23
C ASN A 346 10.00 -4.82 -7.04
N TYR A 347 9.83 -5.94 -6.33
CA TYR A 347 9.00 -6.03 -5.13
C TYR A 347 9.89 -6.00 -3.89
N PHE A 348 9.58 -5.10 -2.96
CA PHE A 348 10.30 -4.92 -1.71
C PHE A 348 9.35 -5.26 -0.54
N PRO A 349 9.47 -6.45 0.08
CA PRO A 349 8.88 -6.68 1.39
C PRO A 349 9.65 -5.87 2.46
N SER A 350 8.94 -5.36 3.47
CA SER A 350 9.52 -4.66 4.62
C SER A 350 10.37 -5.56 5.51
#